data_AF-A0A7X5Q4G4-F1
#
_entry.id   AF-A0A7X5Q4G4-F1
#
_cell.length_a   1.000
_cell.length_b   1.000
_cell.length_c   1.000
_cell.angle_alpha   90.00
_cell.angle_beta   90.00
_cell.angle_gamma   90.00
#
_symmetry.space_group_name_H-M   'P 1'
#
loop_
_entity.id
_entity.type
_entity.pdbx_description
1 polymer ?
#
loop_
_entity_poly.entity_id
_entity_poly.type
_entity_poly.pdbx_seq_one_letter_code
_entity_poly.pdbx_strand_id
1 'polypeptide(L)'
;MEKRKRWQQFLIVAVLFLTVYNILPTVFFYSKPLKNSVDEKAAGKISSQIMDRVNHLEDDAQSWLSSFCKLLNLKPHSITLDSENSQHFLLTFKNSADANTFRKFLSRAGSLISFVPSQLSLYDTGDTISKTVVVQRKIPLHFSESEKLNYFQFSNKFDDHGAPTPLYRALIFDRALQLATAIGGASENAKLVQTATSSQGGIQRQDITLKLAQNLVSFTNVFGQTGAITKRYFASFSQIETENRDTFIQNFARTLEQTKDQVKLERISLQSEAQS
;
A
#
# COMPACT_ATOMS: atom_id res chain seq x y z
N MET A 1 34.35 -18.98 -24.63
CA MET A 1 33.42 -19.48 -23.59
C MET A 1 34.23 -20.11 -22.48
N GLU A 2 34.38 -19.44 -21.33
CA GLU A 2 35.14 -19.98 -20.20
C GLU A 2 34.47 -21.25 -19.65
N LYS A 3 35.26 -22.32 -19.51
CA LYS A 3 34.79 -23.60 -18.95
C LYS A 3 34.43 -23.39 -17.48
N ARG A 4 33.15 -23.57 -17.12
CA ARG A 4 32.67 -23.57 -15.72
C ARG A 4 33.51 -24.57 -14.91
N LYS A 5 34.13 -24.08 -13.83
CA LYS A 5 34.96 -24.92 -12.95
C LYS A 5 34.05 -25.83 -12.12
N ARG A 6 34.34 -27.13 -12.04
CA ARG A 6 33.54 -28.13 -11.31
C ARG A 6 33.24 -27.73 -9.85
N TRP A 7 34.13 -26.97 -9.21
CA TRP A 7 33.94 -26.48 -7.84
C TRP A 7 32.78 -25.49 -7.69
N GLN A 8 32.46 -24.72 -8.74
CA GLN A 8 31.29 -23.82 -8.74
C GLN A 8 29.97 -24.61 -8.65
N GLN A 9 29.91 -25.83 -9.19
CA GLN A 9 28.73 -26.68 -9.07
C GLN A 9 28.53 -27.17 -7.64
N PHE A 10 29.61 -27.58 -6.96
CA PHE A 10 29.56 -27.94 -5.54
C PHE A 10 29.10 -26.77 -4.68
N LEU A 11 29.57 -25.55 -4.98
CA LEU A 11 29.17 -24.34 -4.25
C LEU A 11 27.69 -24.00 -4.49
N ILE A 12 27.20 -24.08 -5.74
CA ILE A 12 25.78 -23.90 -6.06
C ILE A 12 24.91 -24.92 -5.32
N VAL A 13 25.30 -26.20 -5.31
CA VAL A 13 24.57 -27.26 -4.61
C VAL A 13 24.56 -27.02 -3.10
N ALA A 14 25.71 -26.65 -2.52
CA ALA A 14 25.82 -26.35 -1.09
C ALA A 14 24.94 -25.16 -0.68
N VAL A 15 24.94 -24.07 -1.46
CA VAL A 15 24.07 -22.91 -1.21
C VAL A 15 22.60 -23.30 -1.34
N LEU A 16 22.24 -24.12 -2.34
CA LEU A 16 20.86 -24.58 -2.52
C LEU A 16 20.39 -25.42 -1.32
N PHE A 17 21.21 -26.35 -0.84
CA PHE A 17 20.91 -27.13 0.37
C PHE A 17 20.80 -26.26 1.62
N LEU A 18 21.67 -25.27 1.81
CA LEU A 18 21.59 -24.32 2.92
C LEU A 18 20.31 -23.48 2.86
N THR A 19 19.93 -23.05 1.65
CA THR A 19 18.71 -22.26 1.42
C THR A 19 17.47 -23.11 1.71
N VAL A 20 17.44 -24.34 1.23
CA VAL A 20 16.36 -25.29 1.53
C VAL A 20 16.30 -25.59 3.03
N TYR A 21 17.43 -25.91 3.67
CA TYR A 21 17.48 -26.19 5.11
C TYR A 21 16.95 -25.03 5.97
N ASN A 22 17.20 -23.79 5.55
CA ASN A 22 16.75 -22.61 6.29
C ASN A 22 15.25 -22.28 6.03
N ILE A 23 14.77 -22.47 4.81
CA ILE A 23 13.38 -22.16 4.43
C ILE A 23 12.41 -23.29 4.80
N LEU A 24 12.84 -24.55 4.73
CA LEU A 24 11.98 -25.72 4.84
C LEU A 24 11.30 -25.84 6.21
N PRO A 25 11.95 -25.61 7.38
CA PRO A 25 11.28 -25.57 8.67
C PRO A 25 10.17 -24.52 8.72
N THR A 26 10.41 -23.36 8.11
CA THR A 26 9.46 -22.24 8.04
C THR A 26 8.26 -22.62 7.18
N VAL A 27 8.48 -23.18 6.00
CA VAL A 27 7.41 -23.67 5.11
C VAL A 27 6.58 -24.76 5.78
N PHE A 28 7.22 -25.73 6.45
CA PHE A 28 6.52 -26.79 7.19
C PHE A 28 5.75 -26.27 8.40
N PHE A 29 6.25 -25.24 9.08
CA PHE A 29 5.55 -24.63 10.20
C PHE A 29 4.28 -23.90 9.74
N TYR A 30 4.37 -23.13 8.65
CA TYR A 30 3.22 -22.41 8.08
C TYR A 30 2.29 -23.26 7.22
N SER A 31 2.73 -24.43 6.75
CA SER A 31 1.89 -25.37 6.00
C SER A 31 1.13 -26.34 6.90
N LYS A 32 1.35 -26.33 8.22
CA LYS A 32 0.57 -27.15 9.14
C LYS A 32 -0.92 -26.78 8.99
N PRO A 33 -1.76 -27.70 8.51
CA PRO A 33 -3.18 -27.44 8.46
C PRO A 33 -3.67 -27.20 9.89
N LEU A 34 -4.73 -26.41 10.00
CA LEU A 34 -5.50 -26.36 11.24
C LEU A 34 -5.84 -27.80 11.66
N LYS A 35 -5.67 -28.11 12.94
CA LYS A 35 -5.88 -29.49 13.45
C LYS A 35 -7.25 -30.04 13.08
N ASN A 36 -8.26 -29.16 12.97
CA ASN A 36 -9.62 -29.44 12.51
C ASN A 36 -10.12 -28.27 11.65
N SER A 37 -11.11 -28.52 10.80
CA SER A 37 -11.86 -27.46 10.12
C SER A 37 -12.57 -26.55 11.13
N VAL A 38 -12.70 -25.27 10.78
CA VAL A 38 -13.51 -24.32 11.57
C VAL A 38 -14.98 -24.61 11.28
N ASP A 39 -15.72 -25.02 12.30
CA ASP A 39 -17.16 -25.21 12.24
C ASP A 39 -17.90 -23.87 12.46
N GLU A 40 -19.20 -23.86 12.22
CA GLU A 40 -20.03 -22.65 12.33
C GLU A 40 -19.97 -22.06 13.74
N LYS A 41 -19.94 -22.91 14.77
CA LYS A 41 -19.86 -22.48 16.16
C LYS A 41 -18.52 -21.80 16.48
N ALA A 42 -17.40 -22.37 16.03
CA ALA A 42 -16.09 -21.72 16.16
C ALA A 42 -16.03 -20.43 15.34
N ALA A 43 -16.59 -20.41 14.13
CA ALA A 43 -16.68 -19.20 13.32
C ALA A 43 -17.46 -18.09 14.05
N GLY A 44 -18.60 -18.42 14.66
CA GLY A 44 -19.39 -17.47 15.44
C GLY A 44 -18.62 -16.89 16.63
N LYS A 45 -17.78 -17.69 17.30
CA LYS A 45 -16.89 -17.21 18.37
C LYS A 45 -15.80 -16.29 17.81
N ILE A 46 -15.19 -16.66 16.68
CA ILE A 46 -14.16 -15.85 16.01
C ILE A 46 -14.76 -14.49 15.60
N SER A 47 -15.97 -14.46 15.05
CA SER A 47 -16.66 -13.22 14.68
C SER A 47 -16.87 -12.29 15.87
N SER A 48 -17.37 -12.78 17.01
CA SER A 48 -17.49 -11.93 18.21
C SER A 48 -16.13 -11.45 18.69
N GLN A 49 -15.10 -12.30 18.70
CA GLN A 49 -13.74 -11.87 19.07
C GLN A 49 -13.19 -10.79 18.14
N ILE A 50 -13.53 -10.83 16.85
CA ILE A 50 -13.16 -9.76 15.90
C ILE A 50 -13.88 -8.47 16.25
N MET A 51 -15.19 -8.52 16.51
CA MET A 51 -16.00 -7.37 16.90
C MET A 51 -15.46 -6.72 18.17
N ASP A 52 -15.26 -7.52 19.21
CA ASP A 52 -14.71 -7.07 20.50
C ASP A 52 -13.35 -6.39 20.30
N ARG A 53 -12.45 -7.00 19.52
CA ARG A 53 -11.11 -6.45 19.28
C ARG A 53 -11.14 -5.13 18.51
N VAL A 54 -12.07 -4.96 17.57
CA VAL A 54 -12.19 -3.72 16.80
C VAL A 54 -12.81 -2.62 17.66
N ASN A 55 -13.86 -2.93 18.41
CA ASN A 55 -14.49 -2.00 19.33
C ASN A 55 -13.52 -1.56 20.43
N HIS A 56 -12.70 -2.47 20.97
CA HIS A 56 -11.68 -2.15 21.98
C HIS A 56 -10.61 -1.16 21.50
N LEU A 57 -10.43 -0.99 20.17
CA LEU A 57 -9.55 0.07 19.65
C LEU A 57 -10.04 1.48 20.00
N GLU A 58 -11.33 1.64 20.33
CA GLU A 58 -11.91 2.90 20.81
C GLU A 58 -11.38 3.25 22.19
N ASP A 59 -11.44 2.29 23.10
CA ASP A 59 -10.94 2.43 24.47
C ASP A 59 -9.41 2.66 24.47
N ASP A 60 -8.69 1.90 23.65
CA ASP A 60 -7.24 2.04 23.50
C ASP A 60 -6.87 3.42 22.96
N ALA A 61 -7.61 3.92 21.97
CA ALA A 61 -7.40 5.27 21.42
C ALA A 61 -7.66 6.34 22.48
N GLN A 62 -8.77 6.24 23.23
CA GLN A 62 -9.11 7.21 24.28
C GLN A 62 -8.05 7.21 25.40
N SER A 63 -7.62 6.03 25.84
CA SER A 63 -6.57 5.86 26.86
C SER A 63 -5.22 6.40 26.39
N TRP A 64 -4.86 6.13 25.15
CA TRP A 64 -3.63 6.65 24.53
C TRP A 64 -3.67 8.17 24.42
N LEU A 65 -4.79 8.76 23.97
CA LEU A 65 -4.97 10.20 23.86
C LEU A 65 -4.87 10.89 25.23
N SER A 66 -5.50 10.32 26.25
CA SER A 66 -5.38 10.79 27.64
C SER A 66 -3.94 10.77 28.13
N SER A 67 -3.22 9.67 27.87
CA SER A 67 -1.81 9.52 28.24
C SER A 67 -0.90 10.49 27.49
N PHE A 68 -1.18 10.72 26.20
CA PHE A 68 -0.44 11.67 25.38
C PHE A 68 -0.66 13.12 25.82
N CYS A 69 -1.90 13.50 26.16
CA CYS A 69 -2.18 14.80 26.77
C CYS A 69 -1.40 14.98 28.08
N LYS A 70 -1.36 13.96 28.96
CA LYS A 70 -0.56 13.99 30.18
C LYS A 70 0.94 14.18 29.90
N LEU A 71 1.49 13.48 28.90
CA LEU A 71 2.89 13.62 28.49
C LEU A 71 3.22 15.05 28.04
N LEU A 72 2.30 15.70 27.34
CA LEU A 72 2.44 17.09 26.90
C LEU A 72 2.09 18.11 28.00
N ASN A 73 1.77 17.66 29.22
CA ASN A 73 1.25 18.48 30.31
C ASN A 73 -0.03 19.28 29.95
N LEU A 74 -0.83 18.77 29.02
CA LEU A 74 -2.10 19.35 28.61
C LEU A 74 -3.25 18.74 29.41
N LYS A 75 -4.23 19.56 29.77
CA LYS A 75 -5.45 19.14 30.47
C LYS A 75 -6.67 19.30 29.56
N PRO A 76 -7.03 18.27 28.78
CA PRO A 76 -8.26 18.32 27.99
C PRO A 76 -9.46 18.40 28.93
N HIS A 77 -10.48 19.16 28.53
CA HIS A 77 -11.77 19.23 29.20
C HIS A 77 -12.59 17.97 28.95
N SER A 78 -12.55 17.46 27.72
CA SER A 78 -13.22 16.23 27.31
C SER A 78 -12.42 15.50 26.22
N ILE A 79 -12.54 14.18 26.22
CA ILE A 79 -12.11 13.28 25.14
C ILE A 79 -13.28 12.33 24.90
N THR A 80 -14.05 12.57 23.84
CA THR A 80 -15.27 11.81 23.55
C THR A 80 -15.24 11.29 22.12
N LEU A 81 -15.71 10.05 21.93
CA LEU A 81 -16.03 9.54 20.61
C LEU A 81 -17.25 10.29 20.06
N ASP A 82 -17.21 10.67 18.79
CA ASP A 82 -18.34 11.28 18.11
C ASP A 82 -19.43 10.22 17.85
N SER A 83 -20.65 10.48 18.32
CA SER A 83 -21.79 9.57 18.19
C SER A 83 -22.30 9.45 16.76
N GLU A 84 -22.08 10.48 15.93
CA GLU A 84 -22.48 10.46 14.51
C GLU A 84 -21.40 9.81 13.64
N ASN A 85 -20.14 9.84 14.08
CA ASN A 85 -19.01 9.32 13.32
C ASN A 85 -18.00 8.58 14.21
N SER A 86 -18.07 7.24 14.20
CA SER A 86 -17.17 6.34 14.94
C SER A 86 -15.68 6.48 14.58
N GLN A 87 -15.36 7.19 13.50
CA GLN A 87 -13.98 7.50 13.14
C GLN A 87 -13.37 8.63 13.98
N HIS A 88 -14.20 9.51 14.55
CA HIS A 88 -13.76 10.78 15.10
C HIS A 88 -13.78 10.80 16.63
N PHE A 89 -12.68 11.27 17.19
CA PHE A 89 -12.57 11.67 18.58
C PHE A 89 -12.53 13.19 18.67
N LEU A 90 -13.38 13.74 19.53
CA LEU A 90 -13.47 15.16 19.82
C LEU A 90 -12.72 15.45 21.12
N LEU A 91 -11.65 16.24 21.03
CA LEU A 91 -10.86 16.67 22.18
C LEU A 91 -11.03 18.17 22.38
N THR A 92 -11.68 18.58 23.46
CA THR A 92 -11.89 20.00 23.77
C THR A 92 -10.90 20.46 24.83
N PHE A 93 -10.21 21.57 24.57
CA PHE A 93 -9.26 22.19 25.50
C PHE A 93 -9.82 23.50 26.08
N LYS A 94 -9.26 23.96 27.20
CA LYS A 94 -9.68 25.24 27.84
C LYS A 94 -9.33 26.45 26.97
N ASN A 95 -8.16 26.41 26.33
CA ASN A 95 -7.61 27.47 25.48
C ASN A 95 -7.21 26.91 24.10
N SER A 96 -7.06 27.78 23.11
CA SER A 96 -6.63 27.39 21.75
C SER A 96 -5.13 27.09 21.66
N ALA A 97 -4.32 27.62 22.58
CA ALA A 97 -2.87 27.38 22.63
C ALA A 97 -2.53 25.91 22.91
N ASP A 98 -3.22 25.30 23.87
CA ASP A 98 -3.10 23.89 24.24
C ASP A 98 -3.57 23.00 23.07
N ALA A 99 -4.70 23.35 22.44
CA ALA A 99 -5.19 22.67 21.25
C ALA A 99 -4.16 22.70 20.10
N ASN A 100 -3.52 23.85 19.87
CA ASN A 100 -2.48 23.99 18.85
C ASN A 100 -1.20 23.22 19.20
N THR A 101 -0.82 23.19 20.47
CA THR A 101 0.30 22.37 20.95
C THR A 101 0.04 20.90 20.70
N PHE A 102 -1.15 20.41 21.04
CA PHE A 102 -1.58 19.06 20.76
C PHE A 102 -1.56 18.73 19.26
N ARG A 103 -2.14 19.60 18.40
CA ARG A 103 -2.12 19.45 16.93
C ARG A 103 -0.70 19.29 16.40
N LYS A 104 0.22 20.15 16.85
CA LYS A 104 1.63 20.15 16.40
C LYS A 104 2.32 18.80 16.63
N PHE A 105 2.07 18.15 17.78
CA PHE A 105 2.78 16.93 18.16
C PHE A 105 2.04 15.64 17.78
N LEU A 106 0.70 15.67 17.69
CA LEU A 106 -0.08 14.46 17.45
C LEU A 106 0.27 13.79 16.12
N SER A 107 0.42 14.54 15.02
CA SER A 107 0.65 13.95 13.70
C SER A 107 1.87 13.00 13.68
N ARG A 108 2.93 13.36 14.42
CA ARG A 108 4.11 12.50 14.55
C ARG A 108 3.92 11.41 15.59
N ALA A 109 3.34 11.72 16.75
CA ALA A 109 3.15 10.73 17.81
C ALA A 109 2.15 9.63 17.42
N GLY A 110 1.03 10.00 16.80
CA GLY A 110 -0.02 9.07 16.39
C GLY A 110 0.41 8.11 15.27
N SER A 111 1.37 8.50 14.43
CA SER A 111 1.98 7.61 13.42
C SER A 111 3.04 6.68 14.00
N LEU A 112 3.57 6.96 15.19
CA LEU A 112 4.54 6.11 15.88
C LEU A 112 3.88 4.99 16.70
N ILE A 113 2.55 4.92 16.75
CA ILE A 113 1.84 3.78 17.32
C ILE A 113 2.19 2.53 16.48
N SER A 114 2.84 1.56 17.13
CA SER A 114 3.41 0.37 16.46
C SER A 114 2.36 -0.51 15.82
N PHE A 115 1.14 -0.53 16.38
CA PHE A 115 0.00 -1.22 15.81
C PHE A 115 -0.76 -0.28 14.87
N VAL A 116 -0.57 -0.49 13.56
CA VAL A 116 -1.11 0.36 12.49
C VAL A 116 -2.62 0.65 12.62
N PRO A 117 -3.51 -0.33 12.96
CA PRO A 117 -4.93 -0.05 13.12
C PRO A 117 -5.27 0.94 14.25
N SER A 118 -4.40 1.06 15.26
CA SER A 118 -4.55 2.03 16.36
C SER A 118 -3.89 3.37 16.09
N GLN A 119 -3.30 3.58 14.90
CA GLN A 119 -2.71 4.87 14.57
C GLN A 119 -3.77 5.97 14.50
N LEU A 120 -3.37 7.16 14.95
CA LEU A 120 -4.24 8.33 15.04
C LEU A 120 -3.66 9.46 14.18
N SER A 121 -4.54 10.18 13.49
CA SER A 121 -4.19 11.36 12.70
C SER A 121 -5.11 12.53 13.05
N LEU A 122 -4.71 13.74 12.70
CA LEU A 122 -5.63 14.88 12.73
C LEU A 122 -6.58 14.80 11.54
N TYR A 123 -7.86 15.09 11.77
CA TYR A 123 -8.83 15.20 10.68
C TYR A 123 -8.64 16.51 9.91
N ASP A 124 -8.55 17.63 10.63
CA ASP A 124 -8.28 18.95 10.05
C ASP A 124 -6.99 19.53 10.64
N THR A 125 -6.03 19.79 9.75
CA THR A 125 -4.72 20.38 10.09
C THR A 125 -4.71 21.91 9.94
N GLY A 126 -5.72 22.50 9.32
CA GLY A 126 -5.81 23.94 9.03
C GLY A 126 -6.50 24.76 10.12
N ASP A 127 -7.36 24.16 10.93
CA ASP A 127 -8.04 24.86 12.03
C ASP A 127 -7.10 25.09 13.23
N THR A 128 -6.67 26.35 13.39
CA THR A 128 -5.79 26.80 14.48
C THR A 128 -6.53 27.64 15.53
N ILE A 129 -7.80 27.96 15.29
CA ILE A 129 -8.58 28.88 16.12
C ILE A 129 -9.44 28.08 17.09
N SER A 130 -9.97 26.94 16.67
CA SER A 130 -10.83 26.12 17.51
C SER A 130 -10.09 25.55 18.72
N LYS A 131 -10.81 25.53 19.84
CA LYS A 131 -10.41 24.84 21.07
C LYS A 131 -10.65 23.33 21.00
N THR A 132 -11.40 22.88 20.00
CA THR A 132 -11.70 21.47 19.78
C THR A 132 -10.79 20.94 18.67
N VAL A 133 -10.12 19.84 18.96
CA VAL A 133 -9.29 19.10 18.01
C VAL A 133 -10.02 17.82 17.64
N VAL A 134 -10.18 17.59 16.34
CA VAL A 134 -10.76 16.36 15.82
C VAL A 134 -9.64 15.40 15.45
N VAL A 135 -9.64 14.23 16.10
CA VAL A 135 -8.69 13.15 15.87
C VAL A 135 -9.38 12.03 15.12
N GLN A 136 -8.75 11.55 14.07
CA GLN A 136 -9.25 10.53 13.18
C GLN A 136 -8.55 9.19 13.45
N ARG A 137 -9.34 8.12 13.56
CA ARG A 137 -8.87 6.74 13.61
C ARG A 137 -8.67 6.14 12.22
N LYS A 138 -7.80 5.13 12.12
CA LYS A 138 -7.63 4.33 10.90
C LYS A 138 -8.80 3.39 10.62
N ILE A 139 -9.45 2.85 11.65
CA ILE A 139 -10.60 1.95 11.53
C ILE A 139 -11.87 2.71 11.91
N PRO A 140 -12.73 3.10 10.94
CA PRO A 140 -13.95 3.87 11.18
C PRO A 140 -15.16 2.94 11.40
N LEU A 141 -15.00 1.92 12.25
CA LEU A 141 -16.01 0.89 12.43
C LEU A 141 -16.28 0.69 13.92
N HIS A 142 -17.56 0.65 14.26
CA HIS A 142 -18.06 0.17 15.53
C HIS A 142 -19.07 -0.94 15.22
N PHE A 143 -18.87 -2.11 15.81
CA PHE A 143 -19.72 -3.26 15.57
C PHE A 143 -20.80 -3.38 16.65
N SER A 144 -22.07 -3.44 16.24
CA SER A 144 -23.16 -3.82 17.14
C SER A 144 -23.39 -5.32 17.12
N GLU A 145 -23.53 -5.94 18.31
CA GLU A 145 -23.89 -7.35 18.43
C GLU A 145 -25.27 -7.67 17.82
N SER A 146 -26.19 -6.71 17.78
CA SER A 146 -27.51 -6.91 17.15
C SER A 146 -27.45 -7.09 15.63
N GLU A 147 -26.37 -6.61 15.00
CA GLU A 147 -26.19 -6.64 13.54
C GLU A 147 -25.11 -7.63 13.09
N LYS A 148 -24.63 -8.49 14.00
CA LYS A 148 -23.54 -9.44 13.74
C LYS A 148 -23.71 -10.27 12.45
N LEU A 149 -24.95 -10.70 12.16
CA LEU A 149 -25.26 -11.49 10.95
C LEU A 149 -25.14 -10.70 9.65
N ASN A 150 -25.19 -9.37 9.71
CA ASN A 150 -24.97 -8.50 8.55
C ASN A 150 -23.48 -8.34 8.22
N TYR A 151 -22.62 -8.44 9.25
CA TYR A 151 -21.18 -8.24 9.09
C TYR A 151 -20.42 -9.53 8.76
N PHE A 152 -20.88 -10.68 9.27
CA PHE A 152 -20.19 -11.95 9.13
C PHE A 152 -21.09 -13.01 8.52
N GLN A 153 -20.55 -13.73 7.53
CA GLN A 153 -21.19 -14.87 6.91
C GLN A 153 -20.29 -16.11 7.04
N PHE A 154 -20.90 -17.25 7.33
CA PHE A 154 -20.23 -18.53 7.40
C PHE A 154 -20.59 -19.39 6.17
N SER A 155 -19.61 -20.12 5.65
CA SER A 155 -19.83 -21.16 4.66
C SER A 155 -18.76 -22.22 4.78
N ASN A 156 -19.16 -23.48 4.60
CA ASN A 156 -18.22 -24.57 4.39
C ASN A 156 -17.50 -24.42 3.05
N LYS A 157 -16.33 -25.06 2.91
CA LYS A 157 -15.59 -25.08 1.64
C LYS A 157 -16.28 -25.95 0.59
N PHE A 158 -16.79 -27.09 1.02
CA PHE A 158 -17.49 -28.06 0.20
C PHE A 158 -18.87 -28.35 0.80
N ASP A 159 -19.82 -28.70 -0.06
CA ASP A 159 -21.11 -29.25 0.35
C ASP A 159 -21.01 -30.75 0.64
N ASP A 160 -22.13 -31.36 1.04
CA ASP A 160 -22.23 -32.78 1.38
C ASP A 160 -21.96 -33.70 0.17
N HIS A 161 -21.99 -33.17 -1.05
CA HIS A 161 -21.67 -33.88 -2.29
C HIS A 161 -20.21 -33.69 -2.74
N GLY A 162 -19.41 -32.95 -1.98
CA GLY A 162 -18.01 -32.67 -2.29
C GLY A 162 -17.81 -31.55 -3.32
N ALA A 163 -18.86 -30.85 -3.74
CA ALA A 163 -18.75 -29.72 -4.63
C ALA A 163 -18.43 -28.43 -3.86
N PRO A 164 -17.68 -27.47 -4.43
CA PRO A 164 -17.41 -26.19 -3.79
C PRO A 164 -18.70 -25.41 -3.53
N THR A 165 -18.87 -24.88 -2.31
CA THR A 165 -20.05 -24.09 -1.98
C THR A 165 -20.09 -22.77 -2.79
N PRO A 166 -21.28 -22.19 -3.02
CA PRO A 166 -21.42 -20.97 -3.80
C PRO A 166 -20.59 -19.79 -3.26
N LEU A 167 -20.58 -19.58 -1.94
CA LEU A 167 -19.82 -18.49 -1.31
C LEU A 167 -18.31 -18.69 -1.50
N TYR A 168 -17.81 -19.91 -1.30
CA TYR A 168 -16.39 -20.22 -1.50
C TYR A 168 -15.99 -20.02 -2.97
N ARG A 169 -16.83 -20.46 -3.91
CA ARG A 169 -16.60 -20.27 -5.35
C ARG A 169 -16.53 -18.78 -5.73
N ALA A 170 -17.43 -17.95 -5.19
CA ALA A 170 -17.42 -16.51 -5.42
C ALA A 170 -16.12 -15.86 -4.91
N LEU A 171 -15.68 -16.20 -3.70
CA LEU A 171 -14.42 -15.70 -3.13
C LEU A 171 -13.20 -16.06 -4.00
N ILE A 172 -13.14 -17.29 -4.51
CA ILE A 172 -12.05 -17.72 -5.40
C ILE A 172 -12.07 -16.94 -6.71
N PHE A 173 -13.25 -16.73 -7.31
CA PHE A 173 -13.36 -15.94 -8.54
C PHE A 173 -12.97 -14.49 -8.33
N ASP A 174 -13.38 -13.84 -7.25
CA ASP A 174 -12.99 -12.46 -6.95
C ASP A 174 -11.48 -12.32 -6.78
N ARG A 175 -10.84 -13.29 -6.10
CA ARG A 175 -9.37 -13.30 -5.98
C ARG A 175 -8.68 -13.57 -7.30
N ALA A 176 -9.21 -14.46 -8.12
CA ALA A 176 -8.70 -14.70 -9.47
C ALA A 176 -8.85 -13.43 -10.34
N LEU A 177 -9.95 -12.69 -10.21
CA LEU A 177 -10.18 -11.42 -10.90
C LEU A 177 -9.20 -10.34 -10.42
N GLN A 178 -8.96 -10.23 -9.10
CA GLN A 178 -7.96 -9.30 -8.54
C GLN A 178 -6.55 -9.62 -9.02
N LEU A 179 -6.19 -10.91 -9.12
CA LEU A 179 -4.92 -11.33 -9.68
C LEU A 179 -4.86 -11.05 -11.19
N ALA A 180 -5.95 -11.30 -11.91
CA ALA A 180 -6.05 -11.00 -13.33
C ALA A 180 -5.96 -9.49 -13.60
N THR A 181 -6.51 -8.63 -12.75
CA THR A 181 -6.35 -7.18 -12.87
C THR A 181 -4.97 -6.71 -12.41
N ALA A 182 -4.35 -7.35 -11.42
CA ALA A 182 -2.96 -7.04 -11.03
C ALA A 182 -1.94 -7.47 -12.09
N ILE A 183 -2.20 -8.58 -12.78
CA ILE A 183 -1.31 -9.17 -13.80
C ILE A 183 -1.63 -8.65 -15.21
N GLY A 184 -2.89 -8.33 -15.49
CA GLY A 184 -3.40 -7.95 -16.82
C GLY A 184 -3.98 -6.53 -16.91
N GLY A 185 -4.18 -5.82 -15.79
CA GLY A 185 -4.61 -4.42 -15.79
C GLY A 185 -3.48 -3.44 -16.09
N ALA A 186 -3.82 -2.19 -16.38
CA ALA A 186 -2.86 -1.17 -16.76
C ALA A 186 -1.84 -0.90 -15.63
N SER A 187 -0.55 -1.17 -15.87
CA SER A 187 0.49 -0.89 -14.90
C SER A 187 0.66 0.62 -14.69
N GLU A 188 1.20 1.02 -13.55
CA GLU A 188 1.52 2.43 -13.29
C GLU A 188 2.50 2.98 -14.34
N ASN A 189 3.52 2.20 -14.72
CA ASN A 189 4.46 2.58 -15.78
C ASN A 189 3.76 2.75 -17.12
N ALA A 190 2.81 1.87 -17.48
CA ALA A 190 2.07 1.98 -18.72
C ALA A 190 1.12 3.19 -18.73
N LYS A 191 0.50 3.52 -17.59
CA LYS A 191 -0.28 4.76 -17.44
C LYS A 191 0.59 6.01 -17.60
N LEU A 192 1.78 6.01 -16.99
CA LEU A 192 2.73 7.12 -17.15
C LEU A 192 3.21 7.24 -18.61
N VAL A 193 3.45 6.12 -19.29
CA VAL A 193 3.77 6.11 -20.72
C VAL A 193 2.60 6.65 -21.55
N GLN A 194 1.36 6.25 -21.24
CA GLN A 194 0.17 6.77 -21.89
C GLN A 194 0.03 8.28 -21.68
N THR A 195 0.26 8.78 -20.46
CA THR A 195 0.25 10.22 -20.18
C THR A 195 1.37 10.95 -20.92
N ALA A 196 2.59 10.41 -20.97
CA ALA A 196 3.71 10.99 -21.70
C ALA A 196 3.49 11.04 -23.22
N THR A 197 2.72 10.09 -23.76
CA THR A 197 2.43 9.98 -25.20
C THR A 197 1.15 10.71 -25.63
N SER A 198 0.18 10.89 -24.73
CA SER A 198 -1.14 11.48 -25.03
C SER A 198 -1.26 12.97 -24.65
N SER A 199 -0.39 13.49 -23.77
CA SER A 199 -0.44 14.91 -23.37
C SER A 199 -0.05 15.79 -24.56
N GLN A 200 -0.92 16.72 -24.95
CA GLN A 200 -0.56 17.80 -25.88
C GLN A 200 0.63 18.57 -25.27
N GLY A 201 1.65 18.86 -26.10
CA GLY A 201 3.00 19.25 -25.65
C GLY A 201 3.04 20.32 -24.55
N GLY A 202 4.02 20.20 -23.65
CA GLY A 202 4.26 21.13 -22.54
C GLY A 202 5.25 20.57 -21.50
N ILE A 203 5.62 21.40 -20.52
CA ILE A 203 6.56 21.10 -19.41
C ILE A 203 6.19 19.79 -18.70
N GLN A 204 4.89 19.52 -18.50
CA GLN A 204 4.40 18.30 -17.87
C GLN A 204 4.75 17.02 -18.63
N ARG A 205 4.76 17.05 -19.97
CA ARG A 205 5.18 15.91 -20.81
C ARG A 205 6.68 15.65 -20.64
N GLN A 206 7.47 16.71 -20.58
CA GLN A 206 8.91 16.65 -20.38
C GLN A 206 9.26 16.06 -19.01
N ASP A 207 8.59 16.51 -17.93
CA ASP A 207 8.82 16.00 -16.57
C ASP A 207 8.50 14.52 -16.41
N ILE A 208 7.34 14.08 -16.94
CA ILE A 208 6.94 12.68 -16.88
C ILE A 208 7.90 11.80 -17.70
N THR A 209 8.32 12.29 -18.88
CA THR A 209 9.27 11.58 -19.75
C THR A 209 10.64 11.47 -19.09
N LEU A 210 11.12 12.54 -18.44
CA LEU A 210 12.39 12.56 -17.72
C LEU A 210 12.35 11.64 -16.50
N LYS A 211 11.26 11.64 -15.73
CA LYS A 211 11.03 10.71 -14.62
C LYS A 211 11.04 9.25 -15.08
N LEU A 212 10.38 8.93 -16.19
CA LEU A 212 10.39 7.58 -16.77
C LEU A 212 11.80 7.17 -17.22
N ALA A 213 12.54 8.07 -17.86
CA ALA A 213 13.92 7.83 -18.28
C ALA A 213 14.86 7.60 -17.08
N GLN A 214 14.75 8.43 -16.03
CA GLN A 214 15.51 8.27 -14.79
C GLN A 214 15.20 6.95 -14.08
N ASN A 215 13.93 6.54 -14.05
CA ASN A 215 13.52 5.26 -13.48
C ASN A 215 14.06 4.08 -14.29
N LEU A 216 14.06 4.16 -15.62
CA LEU A 216 14.67 3.14 -16.48
C LEU A 216 16.17 3.01 -16.20
N VAL A 217 16.90 4.14 -16.22
CA VAL A 217 18.35 4.16 -15.99
C VAL A 217 18.68 3.66 -14.58
N SER A 218 18.03 4.21 -13.55
CA SER A 218 18.24 3.80 -12.15
C SER A 218 17.98 2.31 -11.95
N PHE A 219 16.90 1.77 -12.51
CA PHE A 219 16.60 0.36 -12.41
C PHE A 219 17.66 -0.51 -13.12
N THR A 220 18.08 -0.12 -14.33
CA THR A 220 19.10 -0.86 -15.08
C THR A 220 20.49 -0.81 -14.44
N ASN A 221 20.82 0.28 -13.75
CA ASN A 221 22.08 0.41 -13.02
C ASN A 221 22.14 -0.54 -11.81
N VAL A 222 21.00 -0.81 -11.17
CA VAL A 222 20.92 -1.69 -10.00
C VAL A 222 20.78 -3.16 -10.39
N PHE A 223 19.93 -3.48 -11.37
CA PHE A 223 19.52 -4.85 -11.69
C PHE A 223 20.10 -5.40 -13.00
N GLY A 224 20.88 -4.61 -13.74
CA GLY A 224 21.41 -4.95 -15.05
C GLY A 224 20.34 -4.95 -16.15
N GLN A 225 20.78 -5.04 -17.41
CA GLN A 225 19.88 -4.88 -18.58
C GLN A 225 19.19 -6.18 -19.02
N THR A 226 19.77 -7.35 -18.74
CA THR A 226 19.36 -8.63 -19.33
C THR A 226 18.68 -9.58 -18.35
N GLY A 227 18.58 -9.21 -17.07
CA GLY A 227 18.00 -10.02 -16.01
C GLY A 227 16.51 -10.30 -16.21
N ALA A 228 16.04 -11.43 -15.68
CA ALA A 228 14.62 -11.79 -15.71
C ALA A 228 13.74 -10.73 -15.02
N ILE A 229 14.26 -10.08 -13.97
CA ILE A 229 13.58 -9.01 -13.26
C ILE A 229 13.48 -7.74 -14.12
N THR A 230 14.54 -7.42 -14.88
CA THR A 230 14.57 -6.29 -15.81
C THR A 230 13.61 -6.48 -16.98
N LYS A 231 13.50 -7.70 -17.52
CA LYS A 231 12.52 -8.03 -18.56
C LYS A 231 11.07 -7.85 -18.07
N ARG A 232 10.78 -8.25 -16.83
CA ARG A 232 9.46 -8.03 -16.21
C ARG A 232 9.19 -6.54 -15.98
N TYR A 233 10.19 -5.80 -15.52
CA TYR A 233 10.11 -4.36 -15.36
C TYR A 233 9.81 -3.67 -16.70
N PHE A 234 10.51 -4.01 -17.79
CA PHE A 234 10.23 -3.47 -19.13
C PHE A 234 8.86 -3.86 -19.65
N ALA A 235 8.39 -5.08 -19.40
CA ALA A 235 7.05 -5.52 -19.78
C ALA A 235 5.95 -4.64 -19.15
N SER A 236 6.18 -4.11 -17.95
CA SER A 236 5.22 -3.22 -17.29
C SER A 236 4.95 -1.94 -18.10
N PHE A 237 5.91 -1.40 -18.84
CA PHE A 237 5.74 -0.15 -19.62
C PHE A 237 4.75 -0.28 -20.79
N SER A 238 4.37 -1.50 -21.16
CA SER A 238 3.40 -1.77 -22.23
C SER A 238 2.19 -2.57 -21.75
N GLN A 239 2.07 -2.76 -20.44
CA GLN A 239 0.94 -3.45 -19.83
C GLN A 239 -0.21 -2.46 -19.69
N ILE A 240 -0.93 -2.21 -20.77
CA ILE A 240 -2.15 -1.39 -20.84
C ILE A 240 -3.04 -1.93 -21.97
N GLU A 241 -4.34 -1.65 -21.88
CA GLU A 241 -5.28 -1.96 -22.95
C GLU A 241 -5.00 -1.01 -24.15
N THR A 242 -4.47 -1.57 -25.23
CA THR A 242 -4.16 -0.85 -26.47
C THR A 242 -4.35 -1.79 -27.65
N GLU A 243 -4.91 -1.28 -28.76
CA GLU A 243 -5.12 -2.05 -30.00
C GLU A 243 -3.80 -2.50 -30.63
N ASN A 244 -2.72 -1.73 -30.45
CA ASN A 244 -1.40 -2.06 -31.00
C ASN A 244 -0.26 -1.69 -30.03
N ARG A 245 0.26 -2.72 -29.35
CA ARG A 245 1.35 -2.62 -28.37
C ARG A 245 2.65 -2.10 -28.98
N ASP A 246 2.95 -2.46 -30.23
CA ASP A 246 4.18 -2.04 -30.89
C ASP A 246 4.14 -0.55 -31.21
N THR A 247 3.01 -0.06 -31.73
CA THR A 247 2.79 1.37 -31.96
C THR A 247 2.85 2.17 -30.66
N PHE A 248 2.31 1.63 -29.56
CA PHE A 248 2.37 2.27 -28.24
C PHE A 248 3.81 2.45 -27.75
N ILE A 249 4.65 1.41 -27.86
CA ILE A 249 6.06 1.48 -27.47
C ILE A 249 6.87 2.36 -28.42
N GLN A 250 6.59 2.33 -29.72
CA GLN A 250 7.23 3.23 -30.69
C GLN A 250 6.92 4.71 -30.39
N ASN A 251 5.68 5.03 -30.00
CA ASN A 251 5.29 6.37 -29.59
C ASN A 251 6.05 6.83 -28.34
N PHE A 252 6.27 5.92 -27.39
CA PHE A 252 7.06 6.20 -26.20
C PHE A 252 8.54 6.43 -26.55
N ALA A 253 9.14 5.58 -27.37
CA ALA A 253 10.52 5.74 -27.84
C ALA A 253 10.72 7.08 -28.55
N ARG A 254 9.81 7.44 -29.45
CA ARG A 254 9.80 8.74 -30.13
C ARG A 254 9.70 9.91 -29.16
N THR A 255 8.89 9.78 -28.11
CA THR A 255 8.77 10.82 -27.06
C THR A 255 10.08 11.00 -26.29
N LEU A 256 10.76 9.90 -25.94
CA LEU A 256 12.08 9.97 -25.31
C LEU A 256 13.12 10.65 -26.22
N GLU A 257 13.11 10.35 -27.52
CA GLU A 257 14.00 10.99 -28.48
C GLU A 257 13.72 12.49 -28.62
N GLN A 258 12.45 12.88 -28.76
CA GLN A 258 12.03 14.28 -28.83
C GLN A 258 12.46 15.06 -27.58
N THR A 259 12.24 14.51 -26.39
CA THR A 259 12.65 15.15 -25.13
C THR A 259 14.18 15.24 -25.01
N LYS A 260 14.92 14.21 -25.44
CA LYS A 260 16.39 14.25 -25.47
C LYS A 260 16.90 15.38 -26.36
N ASP A 261 16.31 15.56 -27.53
CA ASP A 261 16.72 16.60 -28.47
C ASP A 261 16.35 18.01 -27.97
N GLN A 262 15.19 18.17 -27.33
CA GLN A 262 14.80 19.43 -26.68
C GLN A 262 15.76 19.81 -25.55
N VAL A 263 16.08 18.88 -24.64
CA VAL A 263 17.03 19.13 -23.54
C VAL A 263 18.43 19.49 -24.06
N LYS A 264 18.86 18.92 -25.19
CA LYS A 264 20.12 19.31 -25.84
C LYS A 264 20.08 20.74 -26.36
N LEU A 265 18.99 21.15 -26.99
CA LEU A 265 18.82 22.52 -27.50
C LEU A 265 18.80 23.53 -26.35
N GLU A 266 18.06 23.26 -25.27
CA GLU A 266 18.04 24.09 -24.05
C GLU A 266 19.43 24.22 -23.42
N ARG A 267 20.22 23.13 -23.40
CA ARG A 267 21.59 23.17 -22.90
C ARG A 267 22.49 24.08 -23.74
N ILE A 268 22.35 24.04 -25.06
CA ILE A 268 23.14 24.87 -25.99
C ILE A 268 22.78 26.35 -25.82
N SER A 269 21.49 26.68 -25.71
CA SER A 269 21.05 28.08 -25.53
C SER A 269 21.53 28.68 -24.21
N LEU A 270 21.47 27.92 -23.11
CA LEU A 270 21.97 28.36 -21.81
C LEU A 270 23.51 28.55 -21.80
N GLN A 271 24.24 27.76 -22.59
CA GLN A 271 25.69 27.92 -22.73
C GLN A 271 26.07 29.16 -23.55
N SER A 272 25.29 29.52 -24.57
CA SER A 272 25.51 30.76 -25.33
C SER A 272 25.13 32.02 -24.54
N GLU A 273 24.10 31.95 -23.69
CA GLU A 273 23.71 33.05 -22.81
C GLU A 273 24.75 33.30 -21.69
N ALA A 274 25.39 32.25 -21.18
CA ALA A 274 26.44 32.38 -20.16
C ALA A 274 27.79 32.91 -20.70
N GLN A 275 27.95 33.00 -22.03
CA GLN A 275 29.14 33.50 -22.71
C GLN A 275 28.98 34.91 -23.30
N SER A 276 27.78 35.48 -23.23
CA SER A 276 27.48 36.88 -23.61
C SER A 276 27.43 37.77 -22.37
#